data_AF-A0A6P8ZEW9-F1
#
_entry.id   AF-A0A6P8ZEW9-F1
#
_cell.length_a   1.000
_cell.length_b   1.000
_cell.length_c   1.000
_cell.angle_alpha   90.00
_cell.angle_beta   90.00
_cell.angle_gamma   90.00
#
_symmetry.space_group_name_H-M   'P 1'
#
loop_
_entity.id
_entity.type
_entity.pdbx_description
1 polymer ?
#
loop_
_entity_poly.entity_id
_entity_poly.type
_entity_poly.pdbx_seq_one_letter_code
_entity_poly.pdbx_strand_id
1 'polypeptide(L)'
;MLRALNFWNFLGFRSSKSDVFNIQVPNIPKLSDSHNYWYWRILLRAYLEAIGLWSGNAPLECPQSKFILLSTIELWLLSRDYEAIGAIALFNDLYLRFGMGRINEI
;
A
#
# COMPACT_ATOMS: atom_id res chain seq x y z
N MET A 1 5.80 -22.48 31.40
CA MET A 1 4.85 -21.35 31.32
C MET A 1 5.66 -20.07 31.13
N LEU A 2 6.01 -19.72 29.88
CA LEU A 2 6.92 -18.62 29.57
C LEU A 2 6.13 -17.37 29.20
N ARG A 3 6.18 -16.36 30.08
CA ARG A 3 5.90 -14.96 29.75
C ARG A 3 7.11 -14.40 29.00
N ALA A 4 6.91 -13.91 27.79
CA ALA A 4 7.85 -12.99 27.13
C ALA A 4 7.07 -11.71 26.80
N LEU A 5 7.10 -10.80 27.76
CA LEU A 5 6.74 -9.40 27.61
C LEU A 5 7.76 -8.71 26.69
N ASN A 6 7.24 -7.83 25.84
CA ASN A 6 7.85 -6.54 25.46
C ASN A 6 9.27 -6.58 24.87
N PHE A 7 9.41 -7.05 23.62
CA PHE A 7 10.66 -6.90 22.87
C PHE A 7 10.76 -5.59 22.05
N TRP A 8 9.68 -4.82 21.93
CA TRP A 8 9.64 -3.65 21.01
C TRP A 8 9.75 -2.27 21.68
N ASN A 9 10.23 -2.19 22.93
CA ASN A 9 10.45 -0.91 23.63
C ASN A 9 11.91 -0.43 23.61
N PHE A 10 12.79 -0.97 22.75
CA PHE A 10 14.24 -0.76 22.89
C PHE A 10 14.92 0.16 21.85
N LEU A 11 14.25 0.77 20.87
CA LEU A 11 14.96 1.63 19.92
C LEU A 11 14.34 3.02 19.77
N GLY A 12 14.76 3.90 20.68
CA GLY A 12 15.17 5.25 20.29
C GLY A 12 14.25 6.41 20.67
N PHE A 13 14.29 6.82 21.93
CA PHE A 13 14.11 8.24 22.24
C PHE A 13 15.22 9.04 21.53
N ARG A 14 14.88 9.79 20.48
CA ARG A 14 15.72 10.88 20.00
C ARG A 14 14.84 12.08 19.64
N SER A 15 14.71 12.98 20.60
CA SER A 15 14.24 14.33 20.38
C SER A 15 15.33 15.14 19.66
N SER A 16 15.20 15.36 18.36
CA SER A 16 15.67 16.56 17.67
C SER A 16 15.00 16.66 16.30
N LYS A 17 14.42 17.83 16.01
CA LYS A 17 13.77 18.21 14.74
C LYS A 17 14.33 17.50 13.50
N SER A 18 13.56 16.56 12.97
CA SER A 18 13.49 16.20 11.56
C SER A 18 12.15 15.50 11.39
N ASP A 19 11.33 15.91 10.43
CA ASP A 19 10.15 15.18 9.98
C ASP A 19 10.60 13.80 9.48
N VAL A 20 10.77 12.86 10.41
CA VAL A 20 10.97 11.46 10.10
C VAL A 20 9.64 11.01 9.53
N PHE A 21 9.58 10.83 8.21
CA PHE A 21 8.50 10.12 7.53
C PHE A 21 8.34 8.76 8.20
N ASN A 22 7.54 8.70 9.25
CA ASN A 22 7.23 7.49 9.97
C ASN A 22 6.25 6.74 9.07
N ILE A 23 6.79 5.97 8.11
CA ILE A 23 6.01 5.17 7.18
C ILE A 23 5.38 4.05 8.00
N GLN A 24 4.25 4.35 8.66
CA GLN A 24 3.41 3.32 9.24
C GLN A 24 2.85 2.52 8.08
N VAL A 25 3.23 1.25 7.97
CA VAL A 25 2.58 0.37 7.00
C VAL A 25 1.23 -0.01 7.62
N PRO A 26 0.11 0.41 7.03
CA PRO A 26 -1.19 0.05 7.55
C PRO A 26 -1.38 -1.46 7.41
N ASN A 27 -2.16 -2.06 8.31
CA ASN A 27 -2.49 -3.48 8.22
C ASN A 27 -3.54 -3.72 7.12
N ILE A 28 -3.21 -3.35 5.88
CA ILE A 28 -4.02 -3.59 4.69
C ILE A 28 -3.72 -5.01 4.21
N PRO A 29 -4.73 -5.87 4.07
CA PRO A 29 -4.56 -7.20 3.49
C PRO A 29 -3.96 -7.09 2.09
N LYS A 30 -2.96 -7.92 1.81
CA LYS A 30 -2.25 -7.87 0.53
C LYS A 30 -3.19 -8.21 -0.63
N LEU A 31 -3.06 -7.47 -1.72
CA LEU A 31 -3.68 -7.81 -3.00
C LEU A 31 -3.14 -9.17 -3.46
N SER A 32 -4.03 -10.13 -3.69
CA SER A 32 -3.69 -11.49 -4.13
C SER A 32 -4.38 -11.87 -5.43
N ASP A 33 -5.60 -11.40 -5.67
CA ASP A 33 -6.41 -11.82 -6.81
C ASP A 33 -7.55 -10.82 -7.10
N SER A 34 -8.38 -11.14 -8.09
CA SER A 34 -9.54 -10.34 -8.47
C SER A 34 -10.67 -10.38 -7.43
N HIS A 35 -10.74 -11.39 -6.56
CA HIS A 35 -11.78 -11.49 -5.53
C HIS A 35 -11.54 -10.46 -4.43
N ASN A 36 -10.28 -10.24 -4.02
CA ASN A 36 -9.94 -9.29 -2.97
C ASN A 36 -9.59 -7.87 -3.45
N TYR A 37 -9.47 -7.65 -4.76
CA TYR A 37 -9.11 -6.35 -5.36
C TYR A 37 -9.91 -5.16 -4.83
N TRP A 38 -11.24 -5.24 -4.85
CA TRP A 38 -12.09 -4.10 -4.46
C TRP A 38 -11.98 -3.78 -2.97
N TYR A 39 -11.87 -4.81 -2.14
CA TYR A 39 -11.65 -4.65 -0.70
C TYR A 39 -10.29 -4.02 -0.42
N TRP A 40 -9.22 -4.52 -1.07
CA TRP A 40 -7.89 -3.93 -1.02
C TRP A 40 -7.89 -2.45 -1.45
N ARG A 41 -8.56 -2.13 -2.57
CA ARG A 41 -8.64 -0.76 -3.11
C ARG A 41 -9.33 0.20 -2.13
N ILE A 42 -10.41 -0.22 -1.48
CA ILE A 42 -11.15 0.60 -0.51
C ILE A 42 -10.24 0.95 0.69
N LEU A 43 -9.54 -0.04 1.24
CA LEU A 43 -8.65 0.16 2.39
C LEU A 43 -7.43 0.99 2.03
N LEU A 44 -6.81 0.72 0.88
CA LEU A 44 -5.69 1.49 0.36
C LEU A 44 -6.08 2.96 0.15
N ARG A 45 -7.23 3.21 -0.47
CA ARG A 45 -7.74 4.56 -0.66
C ARG A 45 -7.95 5.27 0.67
N ALA A 46 -8.66 4.66 1.61
CA ALA A 46 -8.93 5.25 2.93
C ALA A 46 -7.63 5.61 3.67
N TYR A 47 -6.63 4.74 3.58
CA TYR A 47 -5.32 4.99 4.16
C TYR A 47 -4.60 6.16 3.48
N LEU A 48 -4.47 6.13 2.16
CA LEU A 48 -3.78 7.18 1.41
C LEU A 48 -4.48 8.55 1.54
N GLU A 49 -5.81 8.59 1.59
CA GLU A 49 -6.57 9.81 1.88
C GLU A 49 -6.24 10.36 3.27
N ALA A 50 -6.17 9.51 4.31
CA ALA A 50 -5.86 9.93 5.67
C ALA A 50 -4.46 10.55 5.82
N ILE A 51 -3.51 10.16 4.98
CA ILE A 51 -2.14 10.71 4.98
C ILE A 51 -1.87 11.70 3.84
N GLY A 52 -2.91 12.15 3.12
CA GLY A 52 -2.78 13.17 2.06
C GLY A 52 -2.07 12.69 0.79
N LEU A 53 -2.01 11.39 0.55
CA LEU A 53 -1.39 10.75 -0.61
C LEU A 53 -2.41 10.23 -1.64
N TRP A 54 -3.65 10.70 -1.58
CA TRP A 54 -4.70 10.39 -2.56
C TRP A 54 -5.20 11.67 -3.23
N SER A 55 -5.35 11.65 -4.55
CA SER A 55 -5.86 12.79 -5.32
C SER A 55 -6.77 12.33 -6.45
N GLY A 56 -7.99 12.86 -6.49
CA GLY A 56 -9.01 12.44 -7.45
C GLY A 56 -9.35 10.95 -7.31
N ASN A 57 -9.01 10.16 -8.33
CA ASN A 57 -9.30 8.73 -8.40
C ASN A 57 -8.06 7.83 -8.32
N ALA A 58 -6.90 8.38 -7.94
CA ALA A 58 -5.64 7.65 -7.89
C ALA A 58 -4.75 8.10 -6.71
N PRO A 59 -3.75 7.28 -6.35
CA PRO A 59 -2.66 7.70 -5.47
C PRO A 59 -1.89 8.91 -6.03
N LEU A 60 -1.34 9.74 -5.15
CA LEU A 60 -0.47 10.84 -5.52
C LEU A 60 0.81 10.29 -6.19
N GLU A 61 1.26 10.95 -7.25
CA GLU A 61 2.47 10.56 -7.98
C GLU A 61 3.73 10.95 -7.20
N CYS A 62 4.11 10.13 -6.23
CA CYS A 62 5.32 10.33 -5.44
C CYS A 62 5.93 8.99 -4.95
N PRO A 63 7.21 8.98 -4.53
CA PRO A 63 7.87 7.76 -4.06
C PRO A 63 7.17 7.08 -2.89
N GLN A 64 6.57 7.86 -1.98
CA GLN A 64 5.88 7.32 -0.80
C GLN A 64 4.62 6.54 -1.18
N SER A 65 3.80 7.07 -2.09
CA SER A 65 2.61 6.36 -2.62
C SER A 65 3.01 5.06 -3.31
N LYS A 66 4.06 5.10 -4.15
CA LYS A 66 4.58 3.91 -4.84
C LYS A 66 5.03 2.84 -3.85
N PHE A 67 5.76 3.24 -2.80
CA PHE A 67 6.19 2.32 -1.75
C PHE A 67 5.01 1.66 -1.03
N ILE A 68 4.02 2.45 -0.62
CA ILE A 68 2.82 1.93 0.06
C ILE A 68 2.08 0.95 -0.86
N LEU A 69 1.84 1.31 -2.12
CA LEU A 69 1.25 0.41 -3.12
C LEU A 69 1.98 -0.93 -3.17
N LEU A 70 3.30 -0.90 -3.42
CA LEU A 70 4.14 -2.10 -3.51
C LEU A 70 4.10 -2.94 -2.22
N SER A 71 4.06 -2.31 -1.06
CA SER A 71 4.02 -3.00 0.24
C SER A 71 2.71 -3.75 0.51
N THR A 72 1.63 -3.38 -0.21
CA THR A 72 0.29 -3.95 -0.04
C THR A 72 -0.07 -4.96 -1.13
N ILE A 73 0.90 -5.43 -1.91
CA ILE A 73 0.70 -6.41 -2.98
C ILE A 73 1.46 -7.70 -2.62
N GLU A 74 0.92 -8.85 -3.00
CA GLU A 74 1.65 -10.11 -2.86
C GLU A 74 2.90 -10.15 -3.74
N LEU A 75 3.97 -10.76 -3.23
CA LEU A 75 5.30 -10.73 -3.88
C LEU A 75 5.25 -11.34 -5.30
N TRP A 76 4.46 -12.39 -5.48
CA TRP A 76 4.31 -13.10 -6.75
C TRP A 76 3.51 -12.32 -7.80
N LEU A 77 2.86 -11.22 -7.42
CA LEU A 77 2.16 -10.33 -8.34
C LEU A 77 3.01 -9.17 -8.85
N LEU A 78 4.16 -8.91 -8.23
CA LEU A 78 5.07 -7.83 -8.61
C LEU A 78 5.72 -8.15 -9.97
N SER A 79 5.62 -7.21 -10.91
CA SER A 79 6.38 -7.24 -12.17
C SER A 79 7.70 -6.49 -12.01
N ARG A 80 8.72 -6.91 -12.76
CA ARG A 80 10.00 -6.19 -12.87
C ARG A 80 9.79 -4.76 -13.37
N ASP A 81 8.79 -4.53 -14.23
CA ASP A 81 8.50 -3.22 -14.81
C ASP A 81 8.06 -2.20 -13.75
N TYR A 82 7.62 -2.67 -12.57
CA TYR A 82 7.23 -1.81 -11.44
C TYR A 82 8.40 -1.01 -10.87
N GLU A 83 9.64 -1.39 -11.17
CA GLU A 83 10.82 -0.59 -10.84
C GLU A 83 10.81 0.76 -11.56
N ALA A 84 10.45 0.77 -12.85
CA ALA A 84 10.57 1.95 -13.72
C ALA A 84 9.29 2.80 -13.80
N ILE A 85 8.11 2.25 -13.45
CA ILE A 85 6.85 2.99 -13.56
C ILE A 85 6.46 3.74 -12.28
N GLY A 86 5.61 4.76 -12.46
CA GLY A 86 5.06 5.61 -11.41
C GLY A 86 3.94 4.96 -10.59
N ALA A 87 3.52 5.64 -9.52
CA ALA A 87 2.47 5.17 -8.60
C ALA A 87 1.11 5.05 -9.31
N ILE A 88 0.76 6.04 -10.14
CA ILE A 88 -0.49 6.05 -10.91
C ILE A 88 -0.48 4.94 -11.97
N ALA A 89 0.63 4.79 -12.70
CA ALA A 89 0.76 3.74 -13.72
C ALA A 89 0.64 2.34 -13.12
N LEU A 90 1.31 2.11 -11.99
CA LEU A 90 1.22 0.86 -11.22
C LEU A 90 -0.22 0.61 -10.76
N PHE A 91 -0.88 1.62 -10.19
CA PHE A 91 -2.26 1.50 -9.71
C PHE A 91 -3.24 1.16 -10.86
N ASN A 92 -3.05 1.76 -12.03
CA ASN A 92 -3.85 1.46 -13.22
C ASN A 92 -3.61 0.05 -13.76
N ASP A 93 -2.37 -0.42 -13.79
CA ASP A 93 -2.05 -1.80 -14.19
C ASP A 93 -2.75 -2.83 -13.29
N LEU A 94 -2.72 -2.64 -11.98
CA LEU A 94 -3.43 -3.49 -11.04
C LEU A 94 -4.95 -3.45 -11.25
N TYR A 95 -5.51 -2.29 -11.56
CA TYR A 95 -6.93 -2.17 -11.91
C TYR A 95 -7.29 -2.97 -13.17
N LEU A 96 -6.47 -2.90 -14.22
CA LEU A 96 -6.69 -3.64 -15.46
C LEU A 96 -6.60 -5.16 -15.22
N ARG A 97 -5.62 -5.60 -14.40
CA ARG A 97 -5.38 -7.03 -14.13
C ARG A 97 -6.44 -7.65 -13.21
N PHE A 98 -6.87 -6.94 -12.17
CA PHE A 98 -7.69 -7.52 -11.10
C PHE A 98 -9.05 -6.85 -10.90
N GLY A 99 -9.21 -5.59 -11.32
CA GLY A 99 -10.43 -4.81 -11.13
C GLY A 99 -11.47 -4.96 -12.24
N MET A 100 -11.03 -5.14 -13.50
CA MET A 100 -11.93 -5.26 -14.65
C MET A 100 -12.75 -6.56 -14.69
N GLY A 101 -12.31 -7.61 -13.99
CA GLY A 101 -12.93 -8.94 -14.07
C GLY A 101 -14.41 -9.01 -13.64
N ARG A 102 -14.92 -8.06 -12.85
CA ARG A 102 -16.32 -8.05 -12.38
C ARG A 102 -17.31 -7.33 -13.28
N ILE A 103 -16.87 -6.64 -14.34
CA ILE A 103 -17.78 -5.86 -15.21
C ILE A 103 -18.42 -6.76 -16.29
N ASN A 104 -17.85 -7.93 -16.57
CA ASN A 104 -18.30 -8.82 -17.65
C ASN A 104 -19.27 -9.93 -17.19
N GLU A 105 -19.75 -9.90 -15.95
CA GLU A 105 -20.66 -10.91 -15.38
C GLU A 105 -22.10 -10.38 -15.13
N ILE A 106 -22.48 -9.26 -15.75
CA ILE A 106 -23.84 -8.66 -15.67
C ILE A 106 -24.46 -8.53 -17.05
#